data_AF-A0AAW7KJ27-F1
#
_entry.id   AF-A0AAW7KJ27-F1
#
_cell.length_a   1.000
_cell.length_b   1.000
_cell.length_c   1.000
_cell.angle_alpha   90.00
_cell.angle_beta   90.00
_cell.angle_gamma   90.00
#
_symmetry.space_group_name_H-M   'P 1'
#
loop_
_entity.id
_entity.type
_entity.pdbx_description
1 polymer ?
#
loop_
_entity_poly.entity_id
_entity_poly.type
_entity_poly.pdbx_seq_one_letter_code
_entity_poly.pdbx_strand_id
1 'polypeptide(L)'
;MTIGFIFDLDGVITDTAKFHYQAWKALADSLGIPIDETFNETLKGISRMDSLDRILAHGHRENAFTPAEKEALAQQKNDHYVQLLEHLT
;
A
#
# COMPACT_ATOMS: atom_id res chain seq x y z
N MET A 1 -31.84 24.24 1.91
CA MET A 1 -31.42 23.12 1.04
C MET A 1 -29.94 22.94 1.30
N THR A 2 -29.54 21.82 1.90
CA THR A 2 -28.14 21.61 2.29
C THR A 2 -27.50 20.68 1.28
N ILE A 3 -26.45 21.17 0.63
CA ILE A 3 -25.59 20.38 -0.26
C ILE A 3 -24.38 19.95 0.57
N GLY A 4 -24.05 18.65 0.50
CA GLY A 4 -22.90 18.07 1.18
C GLY A 4 -21.80 17.69 0.19
N PHE A 5 -20.55 17.78 0.64
CA PHE A 5 -19.36 17.35 -0.10
C PHE A 5 -18.66 16.24 0.68
N ILE A 6 -18.19 15.21 -0.02
CA ILE A 6 -17.34 14.14 0.52
C ILE A 6 -15.99 14.28 -0.16
N PHE A 7 -14.93 14.37 0.65
CA PHE A 7 -13.57 14.48 0.17
C PHE A 7 -12.83 13.19 0.48
N ASP A 8 -11.99 12.77 -0.46
CA ASP A 8 -10.98 11.75 -0.21
C ASP A 8 -9.82 12.35 0.61
N LEU A 9 -8.96 11.51 1.19
CA LEU A 9 -7.81 11.97 1.98
C LEU A 9 -6.59 12.20 1.10
N ASP A 10 -6.16 11.15 0.38
CA ASP A 10 -4.93 11.10 -0.40
C ASP A 10 -4.97 12.06 -1.60
N GLY A 11 -4.04 13.02 -1.65
CA GLY A 11 -3.92 13.99 -2.75
C GLY A 11 -5.02 15.06 -2.80
N VAL A 12 -6.05 14.97 -1.95
CA VAL A 12 -7.13 15.97 -1.83
C VAL A 12 -6.97 16.80 -0.57
N ILE A 13 -6.85 16.16 0.60
CA ILE A 13 -6.68 16.83 1.89
C ILE A 13 -5.20 16.82 2.30
N THR A 14 -4.45 15.75 1.98
CA THR A 14 -3.01 15.67 2.23
C THR A 14 -2.31 14.73 1.24
N ASP A 15 -1.04 14.97 0.94
CA ASP A 15 -0.24 14.10 0.07
C ASP A 15 0.42 12.96 0.87
N THR A 16 -0.37 11.91 1.12
CA THR A 16 0.07 10.67 1.78
C THR A 16 0.37 9.52 0.82
N ALA A 17 0.11 9.70 -0.49
CA ALA A 17 0.31 8.70 -1.52
C ALA A 17 1.78 8.21 -1.60
N LYS A 18 2.74 9.12 -1.39
CA LYS A 18 4.17 8.78 -1.35
C LYS A 18 4.53 7.80 -0.22
N PHE A 19 3.87 7.88 0.93
CA PHE A 19 4.14 6.98 2.06
C PHE A 19 3.52 5.61 1.84
N HIS A 20 2.39 5.54 1.14
CA HIS A 20 1.84 4.26 0.68
C HIS A 20 2.82 3.53 -0.24
N TYR A 21 3.40 4.25 -1.20
CA TYR A 21 4.42 3.70 -2.09
C TYR A 21 5.65 3.23 -1.30
N GLN A 22 6.22 4.07 -0.43
CA GLN A 22 7.39 3.71 0.38
C GLN A 22 7.16 2.47 1.24
N ALA A 23 6.00 2.37 1.89
CA ALA A 23 5.66 1.22 2.72
C ALA A 23 5.48 -0.07 1.89
N TRP A 24 4.84 0.02 0.72
CA TRP A 24 4.74 -1.12 -0.20
C TRP A 24 6.10 -1.50 -0.80
N LYS A 25 6.93 -0.52 -1.14
CA LYS A 25 8.26 -0.72 -1.70
C LYS A 25 9.15 -1.47 -0.71
N ALA A 26 9.17 -1.04 0.55
CA ALA A 26 9.92 -1.71 1.60
C ALA A 26 9.46 -3.17 1.83
N LEU A 27 8.14 -3.43 1.82
CA LEU A 27 7.62 -4.79 1.90
C LEU A 27 8.07 -5.62 0.68
N ALA A 28 7.87 -5.10 -0.54
CA ALA A 28 8.20 -5.80 -1.77
C ALA A 28 9.70 -6.11 -1.86
N ASP A 29 10.57 -5.16 -1.49
CA ASP A 29 12.01 -5.35 -1.44
C ASP A 29 12.41 -6.43 -0.42
N SER A 30 11.76 -6.49 0.75
CA SER A 30 11.98 -7.57 1.74
C SER A 30 11.60 -8.96 1.22
N LEU A 31 10.68 -9.02 0.25
CA LEU A 31 10.22 -10.25 -0.41
C LEU A 31 11.00 -10.55 -1.70
N GLY A 32 11.97 -9.70 -2.08
CA GLY A 32 12.73 -9.80 -3.32
C GLY A 32 11.92 -9.46 -4.58
N ILE A 33 10.84 -8.68 -4.44
CA ILE A 33 9.94 -8.28 -5.52
C ILE A 33 10.21 -6.81 -5.87
N PRO A 34 10.92 -6.52 -6.98
CA PRO A 34 11.17 -5.14 -7.36
C PRO A 34 9.89 -4.50 -7.90
N ILE A 35 9.36 -3.51 -7.18
CA ILE A 35 8.32 -2.61 -7.69
C ILE A 35 8.90 -1.23 -7.97
N ASP A 36 8.36 -0.53 -8.96
CA ASP A 36 8.69 0.84 -9.32
C ASP A 36 7.46 1.77 -9.20
N GLU A 37 7.65 3.05 -9.51
CA GLU A 37 6.55 4.04 -9.46
C GLU A 37 5.46 3.71 -10.48
N THR A 38 5.83 3.22 -11.67
CA THR A 38 4.89 2.81 -12.72
C THR A 38 3.95 1.71 -12.22
N PHE A 39 4.49 0.71 -11.54
CA PHE A 39 3.70 -0.36 -10.92
C PHE A 39 2.82 0.19 -9.79
N ASN A 40 3.35 1.08 -8.95
CA ASN A 40 2.61 1.69 -7.85
C ASN A 40 1.36 2.47 -8.33
N GLU A 41 1.41 3.11 -9.49
CA GLU A 41 0.23 3.76 -10.09
C GLU A 41 -0.92 2.76 -10.30
N THR A 42 -0.62 1.49 -10.57
CA THR A 42 -1.63 0.44 -10.75
C THR A 42 -2.29 0.00 -9.44
N LEU A 43 -1.77 0.44 -8.29
CA LEU A 43 -2.29 0.13 -6.95
C LEU A 43 -3.19 1.26 -6.39
N LYS A 44 -3.27 2.42 -7.05
CA LYS A 44 -4.08 3.53 -6.59
C LYS A 44 -5.57 3.18 -6.60
N GLY A 45 -6.27 3.51 -5.52
CA GLY A 45 -7.70 3.22 -5.35
C GLY A 45 -8.01 1.73 -5.13
N ILE A 46 -6.99 0.90 -4.90
CA ILE A 46 -7.16 -0.54 -4.65
C ILE A 46 -7.08 -0.82 -3.15
N SER A 47 -7.83 -1.82 -2.69
CA SER A 47 -7.79 -2.24 -1.29
C SER A 47 -6.39 -2.73 -0.89
N ARG A 48 -6.11 -2.76 0.42
CA ARG A 48 -4.80 -3.20 0.93
C ARG A 48 -4.48 -4.65 0.54
N MET A 49 -5.47 -5.54 0.65
CA MET A 49 -5.29 -6.96 0.33
C MET A 49 -5.13 -7.19 -1.17
N ASP A 50 -5.97 -6.55 -1.99
CA ASP A 50 -5.85 -6.64 -3.44
C ASP A 50 -4.51 -6.06 -3.94
N SER A 51 -4.02 -4.99 -3.29
CA SER A 51 -2.69 -4.43 -3.57
C SER A 51 -1.57 -5.42 -3.24
N LEU A 52 -1.65 -6.09 -2.08
CA LEU A 52 -0.70 -7.13 -1.71
C LEU A 52 -0.73 -8.28 -2.73
N ASP A 53 -1.91 -8.75 -3.12
CA ASP A 53 -2.05 -9.82 -4.10
C ASP A 53 -1.44 -9.45 -5.46
N ARG A 54 -1.60 -8.20 -5.91
CA ARG A 54 -0.95 -7.71 -7.13
C ARG A 54 0.57 -7.68 -7.01
N ILE A 55 1.11 -7.22 -5.88
CA ILE A 55 2.56 -7.22 -5.62
C ILE A 55 3.09 -8.66 -5.65
N LEU A 56 2.41 -9.58 -4.97
CA LEU A 56 2.81 -10.99 -4.94
C LEU A 56 2.77 -11.62 -6.34
N ALA A 57 1.72 -11.35 -7.11
CA ALA A 57 1.60 -11.82 -8.49
C ALA A 57 2.70 -11.23 -9.40
N HIS A 58 3.06 -9.95 -9.20
CA HIS A 58 4.16 -9.32 -9.93
C HIS A 58 5.51 -10.04 -9.68
N GLY A 59 5.71 -10.55 -8.47
CA GLY A 59 6.89 -11.33 -8.10
C GLY A 59 6.77 -12.85 -8.36
N HIS A 60 5.68 -13.34 -8.95
CA HIS A 60 5.38 -14.76 -9.10
C HIS A 60 5.34 -15.53 -7.75
N ARG A 61 4.83 -14.87 -6.71
CA ARG A 61 4.70 -15.40 -5.33
C ARG A 61 3.26 -15.42 -4.82
N GLU A 62 2.26 -15.31 -5.69
CA GLU A 62 0.83 -15.24 -5.34
C GLU A 62 0.34 -16.47 -4.56
N ASN A 63 0.96 -17.63 -4.79
CA ASN A 63 0.65 -18.91 -4.14
C ASN A 63 1.66 -19.29 -3.04
N ALA A 64 2.65 -18.42 -2.76
CA ALA A 64 3.72 -18.71 -1.80
C ALA A 64 3.30 -18.45 -0.34
N PHE A 65 2.15 -17.82 -0.12
CA PHE A 65 1.68 -17.37 1.19
C PHE A 65 0.24 -17.82 1.42
N THR A 66 0.00 -18.34 2.62
CA THR A 66 -1.34 -18.61 3.15
C THR A 66 -2.10 -17.31 3.43
N PRO A 67 -3.43 -17.36 3.57
CA PRO A 67 -4.21 -16.17 3.93
C PRO A 67 -3.72 -15.47 5.21
N ALA A 68 -3.36 -16.24 6.25
CA ALA A 68 -2.86 -15.69 7.51
C ALA A 68 -1.49 -15.01 7.35
N GLU A 69 -0.60 -15.54 6.51
CA GLU A 69 0.67 -14.89 6.20
C GLU A 69 0.46 -13.60 5.40
N LYS A 70 -0.51 -13.59 4.47
CA LYS A 70 -0.88 -12.36 3.74
C LYS A 70 -1.41 -11.28 4.68
N GLU A 71 -2.23 -11.65 5.67
CA GLU A 71 -2.69 -10.71 6.70
C GLU A 71 -1.53 -10.15 7.52
N ALA A 72 -0.57 -10.99 7.91
CA ALA A 72 0.62 -10.55 8.64
C ALA A 72 1.48 -9.58 7.79
N LEU A 73 1.66 -9.85 6.49
CA LEU A 73 2.37 -8.96 5.57
C LEU A 73 1.64 -7.61 5.40
N ALA A 74 0.32 -7.64 5.27
CA ALA A 74 -0.50 -6.44 5.18
C ALA A 74 -0.41 -5.59 6.47
N GLN A 75 -0.36 -6.25 7.64
CA GLN A 75 -0.14 -5.58 8.92
C GLN A 75 1.27 -4.97 9.00
N GLN A 76 2.31 -5.72 8.64
CA GLN A 76 3.68 -5.22 8.60
C GLN A 76 3.81 -3.97 7.73
N LYS A 77 3.18 -3.96 6.54
CA LYS A 77 3.12 -2.76 5.69
C LYS A 77 2.41 -1.61 6.38
N ASN A 78 1.32 -1.88 7.08
CA ASN A 78 0.53 -0.85 7.75
C ASN A 78 1.31 -0.21 8.91
N ASP A 79 1.99 -1.03 9.72
CA ASP A 79 2.81 -0.54 10.83
C ASP A 79 3.93 0.37 10.31
N HIS A 80 4.60 -0.03 9.22
CA HIS A 80 5.60 0.80 8.57
C HIS A 80 5.01 2.10 8.01
N TYR A 81 3.81 2.04 7.39
CA TYR A 81 3.12 3.24 6.94
C TYR A 81 2.83 4.22 8.09
N VAL A 82 2.34 3.73 9.22
CA VAL A 82 2.09 4.57 10.41
C VAL A 82 3.38 5.21 10.92
N GLN A 83 4.48 4.46 10.97
CA GLN A 83 5.79 4.99 11.34
C GLN A 83 6.26 6.12 10.40
N LEU A 84 6.03 5.98 9.09
CA LEU A 84 6.34 7.04 8.12
C LEU A 84 5.50 8.31 8.38
N LEU A 85 4.26 8.16 8.85
CA LEU A 85 3.40 9.30 9.20
C LEU A 85 3.85 10.03 10.46
N GLU A 86 4.41 9.33 11.45
CA GLU A 86 4.92 9.94 12.70
C GLU A 86 6.03 10.98 12.45
N HIS A 87 6.64 10.95 11.26
CA HIS A 87 7.68 11.88 10.85
C HIS A 87 7.14 13.12 10.09
N LEU A 88 5.82 13.22 9.84
CA LEU A 88 5.20 14.49 9.44
C LEU A 88 5.02 15.36 10.69
N THR A 89 5.96 16.28 10.90
CA THR A 89 5.86 17.34 11.92
C THR A 89 5.22 18.60 11.34
#